data_AF-A0A0M8YCI7-F1
#
_entry.id   AF-A0A0M8YCI7-F1
#
_cell.length_a   1.000
_cell.length_b   1.000
_cell.length_c   1.000
_cell.angle_alpha   90.00
_cell.angle_beta   90.00
_cell.angle_gamma   90.00
#
_symmetry.space_group_name_H-M   'P 1'
#
loop_
_entity.id
_entity.type
_entity.pdbx_description
1 polymer ?
#
loop_
_entity_poly.entity_id
_entity_poly.type
_entity_poly.pdbx_seq_one_letter_code
_entity_poly.pdbx_strand_id
1 'polypeptide(L)'
;MRCVIARFPFDLTKSGVLDSMKGVKPEPGTGDFVTIGRRQYPAKQVGEVVTRQDRRDFSAGEVVRAMTRLGFTCGTFPLATADETV
;
A
#
# COMPACT_ATOMS: atom_id res chain seq x y z
N MET A 1 13.41 -4.98 7.28
CA MET A 1 13.09 -6.18 6.46
C MET A 1 13.34 -5.79 5.02
N ARG A 2 14.07 -6.58 4.25
CA ARG A 2 14.31 -6.25 2.84
C ARG A 2 13.07 -6.65 2.04
N CYS A 3 12.32 -5.69 1.52
CA CYS A 3 11.14 -5.91 0.67
C CYS A 3 11.46 -5.45 -0.75
N VAL A 4 11.16 -6.29 -1.73
CA VAL A 4 11.33 -5.93 -3.14
C VAL A 4 10.03 -5.32 -3.65
N ILE A 5 10.09 -4.07 -4.14
CA ILE A 5 8.96 -3.37 -4.78
C ILE A 5 9.46 -2.90 -6.15
N ALA A 6 8.67 -3.09 -7.21
CA ALA A 6 9.07 -2.76 -8.58
C ALA A 6 10.41 -3.41 -9.02
N ARG A 7 10.71 -4.63 -8.52
CA ARG A 7 11.98 -5.35 -8.73
C ARG A 7 13.23 -4.75 -8.04
N PHE A 8 13.07 -3.70 -7.22
CA PHE A 8 14.18 -3.12 -6.45
C PHE A 8 14.09 -3.50 -4.97
N PRO A 9 15.21 -3.90 -4.32
CA PRO A 9 15.23 -4.18 -2.90
C PRO A 9 15.23 -2.88 -2.10
N PHE A 10 14.17 -2.67 -1.31
CA PHE A 10 14.06 -1.57 -0.35
C PHE A 10 14.16 -2.10 1.08
N ASP A 11 14.90 -1.38 1.92
CA ASP A 11 14.94 -1.64 3.35
C ASP A 11 13.79 -0.93 4.04
N LEU A 12 12.64 -1.62 4.08
CA LEU A 12 11.44 -1.13 4.75
C LEU A 12 11.37 -1.65 6.18
N THR A 13 11.03 -0.74 7.08
CA THR A 13 10.78 -1.03 8.49
C THR A 13 9.41 -0.48 8.87
N LYS A 14 8.77 -1.12 9.85
CA LYS A 14 7.46 -0.69 10.33
C LYS A 14 7.48 0.77 10.82
N SER A 15 8.53 1.18 11.52
CA SER A 15 8.75 2.56 11.94
C SER A 15 8.96 3.50 10.76
N GLY A 16 9.80 3.15 9.78
CA GLY A 16 10.04 3.98 8.61
C GLY A 16 8.78 4.25 7.78
N VAL A 17 7.89 3.25 7.67
CA VAL A 17 6.57 3.44 7.02
C VAL A 17 5.69 4.39 7.84
N LEU A 18 5.65 4.25 9.17
CA LEU A 18 4.87 5.13 10.05
C LEU A 18 5.37 6.58 10.00
N ASP A 19 6.69 6.80 10.00
CA ASP A 19 7.29 8.13 9.89
C ASP A 19 7.03 8.75 8.52
N SER A 20 7.15 7.98 7.43
CA SER A 20 6.89 8.47 6.07
C SER A 20 5.42 8.85 5.87
N MET A 21 4.51 8.12 6.50
CA MET A 21 3.06 8.36 6.41
C MET A 21 2.58 9.44 7.41
N LYS A 22 3.46 9.95 8.27
CA LYS A 22 3.14 10.99 9.24
C LYS A 22 2.86 12.31 8.51
N GLY A 23 1.63 12.80 8.61
CA GLY A 23 1.19 14.02 7.91
C GLY A 23 0.65 13.78 6.50
N VAL A 24 0.66 12.54 6.01
CA VAL A 24 0.01 12.18 4.75
C VAL A 24 -1.50 12.10 4.96
N LYS A 25 -2.27 12.79 4.11
CA LYS A 25 -3.73 12.67 4.11
C LYS A 25 -4.13 11.41 3.33
N PRO A 26 -5.01 10.55 3.87
CA PRO A 26 -5.52 9.42 3.12
C PRO A 26 -6.29 9.91 1.90
N GLU A 27 -5.90 9.45 0.72
CA GLU A 27 -6.63 9.69 -0.52
C GLU A 27 -7.86 8.75 -0.58
N PRO A 28 -9.02 9.23 -1.04
CA PRO A 28 -10.14 8.37 -1.38
C PRO A 28 -9.76 7.57 -2.63
N GLY A 29 -9.69 6.24 -2.49
CA GLY A 29 -9.39 5.34 -3.59
C GLY A 29 -10.21 4.07 -3.51
N THR A 30 -10.45 3.44 -4.65
CA THR A 30 -11.08 2.13 -4.79
C THR A 30 -10.01 1.05 -4.97
N GLY A 31 -10.22 -0.13 -4.37
CA GLY A 31 -9.29 -1.27 -4.47
C GLY A 31 -8.46 -1.52 -3.20
N ASP A 32 -7.21 -1.96 -3.34
CA ASP A 32 -6.36 -2.36 -2.23
C ASP A 32 -6.01 -1.20 -1.28
N PHE A 33 -6.10 -1.43 0.03
CA PHE A 33 -5.73 -0.50 1.08
C PHE A 33 -4.85 -1.13 2.16
N VAL A 34 -4.10 -0.28 2.84
CA VAL A 34 -3.27 -0.60 3.99
C VAL A 34 -3.73 0.25 5.16
N THR A 35 -3.97 -0.40 6.29
CA THR A 35 -4.36 0.25 7.54
C THR A 35 -3.10 0.66 8.29
N ILE A 36 -2.92 1.97 8.45
CA ILE A 36 -1.77 2.54 9.15
C ILE A 36 -2.31 3.36 10.32
N GLY A 37 -2.04 2.88 11.53
CA GLY A 37 -2.63 3.41 12.76
C GLY A 37 -4.14 3.20 12.79
N ARG A 38 -4.91 4.30 12.66
CA ARG A 38 -6.39 4.30 12.67
C ARG A 38 -7.01 4.67 11.32
N ARG A 39 -6.20 4.83 10.28
CA ARG A 39 -6.65 5.29 8.95
C ARG A 39 -6.29 4.25 7.90
N GLN A 40 -7.15 4.15 6.88
CA GLN A 40 -6.92 3.33 5.71
C GLN A 40 -6.35 4.21 4.60
N TYR A 41 -5.28 3.75 3.99
CA TYR A 41 -4.60 4.43 2.90
C TYR A 41 -4.59 3.51 1.68
N PRO A 42 -4.87 4.01 0.46
CA PRO A 42 -4.71 3.25 -0.75
C PRO A 42 -3.30 2.66 -0.85
N ALA A 43 -3.18 1.38 -1.18
CA ALA A 43 -1.89 0.71 -1.25
C ALA A 43 -0.94 1.41 -2.24
N LYS A 44 -1.47 1.93 -3.36
CA LYS A 44 -0.67 2.71 -4.31
C LYS A 44 -0.10 4.00 -3.72
N GLN A 45 -0.89 4.70 -2.89
CA GLN A 45 -0.44 5.92 -2.22
C GLN A 45 0.67 5.61 -1.22
N VAL A 46 0.50 4.55 -0.42
CA VAL A 46 1.54 4.12 0.54
C VAL A 46 2.82 3.73 -0.20
N GLY A 47 2.68 2.98 -1.30
CA GLY A 47 3.80 2.61 -2.16
C GLY A 47 4.57 3.85 -2.62
N GLU A 48 3.90 4.82 -3.22
CA GLU A 48 4.51 6.06 -3.72
C GLU A 48 5.22 6.84 -2.60
N VAL A 49 4.59 7.01 -1.44
CA VAL A 49 5.20 7.76 -0.33
C VAL A 49 6.46 7.06 0.20
N VAL A 50 6.40 5.73 0.31
CA VAL A 50 7.45 4.92 0.92
C VAL A 50 8.62 4.66 -0.04
N THR A 51 8.34 4.38 -1.32
CA THR A 51 9.38 4.13 -2.33
C THR A 51 9.83 5.40 -3.05
N ARG A 52 9.03 6.48 -2.99
CA ARG A 52 9.18 7.70 -3.80
C ARG A 52 9.17 7.42 -5.31
N GLN A 53 8.57 6.30 -5.74
CA GLN A 53 8.40 5.93 -7.14
C GLN A 53 7.00 6.28 -7.64
N ASP A 54 6.84 6.33 -8.97
CA ASP A 54 5.54 6.59 -9.58
C ASP A 54 4.61 5.39 -9.38
N ARG A 55 3.32 5.66 -9.12
CA ARG A 55 2.22 4.68 -8.97
C ARG A 55 2.06 3.76 -10.20
N ARG A 56 2.71 4.09 -11.32
CA ARG A 56 2.75 3.32 -12.57
C ARG A 56 3.81 2.23 -12.59
N ASP A 57 4.85 2.35 -11.77
CA ASP A 57 5.98 1.40 -11.77
C ASP A 57 5.69 0.13 -10.95
N PHE A 58 4.67 0.16 -10.10
CA PHE A 58 4.30 -0.97 -9.23
C PHE A 58 2.79 -1.16 -9.12
N SER A 59 2.41 -2.39 -8.77
CA SER A 59 1.03 -2.77 -8.52
C SER A 59 0.65 -2.60 -7.05
N ALA A 60 -0.64 -2.35 -6.80
CA ALA A 60 -1.18 -2.24 -5.44
C ALA A 60 -0.99 -3.55 -4.65
N GLY A 61 -1.12 -4.70 -5.33
CA GLY A 61 -0.87 -6.02 -4.76
C GLY A 61 0.57 -6.26 -4.30
N GLU A 62 1.58 -5.72 -4.99
CA GLU A 62 2.98 -5.77 -4.54
C GLU A 62 3.17 -5.01 -3.23
N VAL A 63 2.57 -3.81 -3.14
CA VAL A 63 2.63 -3.00 -1.92
C VAL A 63 1.89 -3.70 -0.77
N VAL A 64 0.70 -4.25 -1.01
CA VAL A 64 -0.04 -5.03 -0.01
C VAL A 64 0.77 -6.21 0.50
N ARG A 65 1.44 -6.97 -0.38
CA ARG A 65 2.29 -8.09 0.02
C ARG A 65 3.47 -7.62 0.88
N ALA A 66 4.10 -6.51 0.50
CA ALA A 66 5.19 -5.93 1.28
C ALA A 66 4.72 -5.47 2.67
N MET A 67 3.58 -4.78 2.74
CA MET A 67 3.01 -4.26 3.99
C MET A 67 2.49 -5.38 4.90
N THR A 68 1.85 -6.39 4.33
CA THR A 68 1.44 -7.60 5.07
C THR A 68 2.65 -8.31 5.68
N ARG A 69 3.75 -8.42 4.93
CA ARG A 69 5.01 -9.00 5.43
C ARG A 69 5.64 -8.20 6.57
N LEU A 70 5.45 -6.88 6.58
CA LEU A 70 5.87 -6.00 7.67
C LEU A 70 4.93 -6.05 8.88
N GLY A 71 3.81 -6.77 8.79
CA GLY A 71 2.80 -6.91 9.85
C GLY A 71 1.80 -5.75 9.90
N PHE A 72 1.52 -5.10 8.76
CA PHE A 72 0.40 -4.17 8.61
C PHE A 72 -0.86 -4.91 8.17
N THR A 73 -2.00 -4.42 8.62
CA THR A 73 -3.32 -4.92 8.18
C THR A 73 -3.63 -4.36 6.81
N CYS A 74 -3.68 -5.24 5.82
CA CYS A 74 -4.07 -4.89 4.45
C CYS A 74 -5.43 -5.49 4.14
N GLY A 75 -6.16 -4.85 3.24
CA GLY A 75 -7.44 -5.34 2.74
C GLY A 75 -7.73 -4.78 1.37
N THR A 76 -8.83 -5.22 0.79
CA THR A 76 -9.38 -4.65 -0.44
C THR A 76 -10.64 -3.90 -0.04
N PHE A 77 -10.77 -2.63 -0.43
CA PHE A 77 -12.08 -2.00 -0.40
C PHE A 77 -13.01 -2.89 -1.19
N PRO A 78 -14.25 -3.10 -0.73
CA PRO A 78 -15.23 -3.80 -1.54
C PRO A 78 -15.27 -3.07 -2.88
N LEU A 79 -14.77 -3.74 -3.92
CA LEU A 79 -15.11 -3.38 -5.28
C LEU A 79 -16.63 -3.31 -5.26
N ALA A 80 -17.21 -2.18 -5.63
CA ALA A 80 -18.58 -2.24 -6.10
C ALA A 80 -18.53 -3.31 -7.19
N THR A 81 -19.11 -4.47 -6.89
CA THR A 81 -19.13 -5.64 -7.75
C THR A 81 -19.80 -5.18 -9.03
N ALA A 82 -19.02 -4.78 -10.02
CA ALA A 82 -19.48 -4.79 -11.39
C ALA A 82 -19.54 -6.28 -11.72
N ASP A 83 -20.75 -6.80 -11.52
CA ASP A 83 -21.34 -7.89 -12.28
C ASP A 83 -20.44 -8.46 -13.38
N GLU A 84 -20.02 -9.71 -13.21
CA GLU A 84 -19.71 -10.53 -14.38
C GLU A 84 -20.37 -11.89 -14.16
N THR A 85 -21.66 -11.91 -14.50
CA THR A 85 -22.37 -13.06 -15.03
C THR A 85 -21.74 -13.41 -16.39
N VAL A 86 -21.14 -14.61 -16.55
CA VAL A 86 -21.20 -15.51 -17.73
C VAL A 86 -20.66 -16.88 -17.34
#